data_AF-A0A6I7WS93-F1
#
_entry.id   AF-A0A6I7WS93-F1
#
_cell.length_a   1.000
_cell.length_b   1.000
_cell.length_c   1.000
_cell.angle_alpha   90.00
_cell.angle_beta   90.00
_cell.angle_gamma   90.00
#
_symmetry.space_group_name_H-M   'P 1'
#
loop_
_entity.id
_entity.type
_entity.pdbx_description
1 polymer ?
#
loop_
_entity_poly.entity_id
_entity_poly.type
_entity_poly.pdbx_seq_one_letter_code
_entity_poly.pdbx_strand_id
1 'polypeptide(L)'
;MSNSGNPSVKQEYDKIRYQIAELFKELDGIQNQVEQGSSDINLLSFDVFKAKIKEQDQQMNARIDCLIREHKITPEAGTSLINDSTYMYEIKKHLVMMAETLFVQQEEKISQAQRELILDDNELVNVIETRDKDLKGVEK
;
A
#
# COMPACT_ATOMS: atom_id res chain seq x y z
N MET A 1 15.09 -6.24 21.66
CA MET A 1 15.90 -5.38 20.78
C MET A 1 17.28 -6.00 20.59
N SER A 2 17.51 -6.69 19.46
CA SER A 2 18.82 -6.92 18.81
C SER A 2 18.73 -8.06 17.78
N ASN A 3 18.20 -7.78 16.59
CA ASN A 3 18.57 -8.56 15.39
C ASN A 3 19.23 -7.63 14.36
N SER A 4 20.07 -6.72 14.84
CA SER A 4 20.80 -5.73 14.04
C SER A 4 21.88 -6.33 13.15
N GLY A 5 22.06 -7.66 13.15
CA GLY A 5 23.13 -8.33 12.43
C GLY A 5 22.75 -8.88 11.06
N ASN A 6 21.48 -9.22 10.80
CA ASN A 6 21.10 -9.84 9.54
C ASN A 6 20.79 -8.77 8.47
N PRO A 7 21.60 -8.65 7.39
CA PRO A 7 21.40 -7.63 6.37
C PRO A 7 20.06 -7.78 5.63
N SER A 8 19.58 -9.01 5.43
CA SER A 8 18.30 -9.30 4.78
C SER A 8 17.13 -8.77 5.61
N VAL A 9 17.13 -9.04 6.93
CA VAL A 9 16.10 -8.52 7.85
C VAL A 9 16.10 -7.00 7.85
N LYS A 10 17.28 -6.38 7.93
CA LYS A 10 17.42 -4.92 7.90
C LYS A 10 16.84 -4.34 6.60
N GLN A 11 17.15 -4.96 5.47
CA GLN A 11 16.66 -4.52 4.17
C GLN A 11 15.13 -4.56 4.06
N GLU A 12 14.47 -5.58 4.61
CA GLU A 12 13.00 -5.63 4.62
C GLU A 12 12.39 -4.52 5.50
N TYR A 13 12.96 -4.26 6.68
CA TYR A 13 12.52 -3.12 7.50
C TYR A 13 12.78 -1.76 6.84
N ASP A 14 13.89 -1.60 6.12
CA ASP A 14 14.17 -0.37 5.39
C ASP A 14 13.16 -0.15 4.26
N LYS A 15 12.69 -1.22 3.58
CA LYS A 15 11.58 -1.12 2.62
C LYS A 15 10.27 -0.71 3.29
N ILE A 16 9.94 -1.32 4.42
CA ILE A 16 8.75 -0.95 5.20
C ILE A 16 8.78 0.55 5.52
N ARG A 17 9.90 1.06 6.03
CA ARG A 17 10.08 2.49 6.33
C ARG A 17 9.93 3.36 5.09
N TYR A 18 10.55 2.97 3.98
CA TYR A 18 10.45 3.71 2.72
C TYR A 18 9.00 3.80 2.24
N GLN A 19 8.25 2.70 2.26
CA GLN A 19 6.84 2.68 1.83
C GLN A 19 5.97 3.64 2.65
N ILE A 20 6.22 3.77 3.96
CA ILE A 20 5.50 4.72 4.82
C ILE A 20 5.86 6.16 4.47
N ALA A 21 7.15 6.45 4.32
CA ALA A 21 7.61 7.79 3.97
C ALA A 21 7.07 8.22 2.60
N GLU A 22 7.02 7.29 1.65
CA GLU A 22 6.42 7.50 0.34
C GLU A 22 4.92 7.78 0.45
N LEU A 23 4.17 6.99 1.23
CA LEU A 23 2.75 7.23 1.47
C LEU A 23 2.51 8.62 2.08
N PHE A 24 3.28 9.03 3.09
CA PHE A 24 3.14 10.37 3.67
C PHE A 24 3.40 11.48 2.65
N LYS A 25 4.43 11.33 1.82
CA LYS A 25 4.73 12.30 0.76
C LYS A 25 3.59 12.37 -0.27
N GLU A 26 2.99 11.24 -0.61
CA GLU A 26 1.85 11.20 -1.54
C GLU A 26 0.61 11.86 -0.93
N LEU A 27 0.30 11.59 0.35
CA LEU A 27 -0.80 12.22 1.06
C LEU A 27 -0.61 13.74 1.26
N ASP A 28 0.61 14.18 1.54
CA ASP A 28 0.97 15.60 1.60
C ASP A 28 0.78 16.29 0.24
N GLY A 29 1.10 15.61 -0.85
CA GLY A 29 0.83 16.07 -2.21
C GLY A 29 -0.66 16.30 -2.46
N ILE A 30 -1.53 15.39 -2.00
CA ILE A 30 -2.99 15.54 -2.09
C ILE A 30 -3.43 16.74 -1.26
N GLN A 31 -2.98 16.84 -0.01
CA GLN A 31 -3.35 17.96 0.87
C GLN A 31 -3.02 19.32 0.23
N ASN A 32 -1.81 19.47 -0.31
CA ASN A 32 -1.39 20.70 -0.98
C ASN A 32 -2.23 21.03 -2.22
N GLN A 33 -2.74 20.01 -2.94
CA GLN A 33 -3.67 20.18 -4.06
C GLN A 33 -5.05 20.67 -3.56
N VAL A 34 -5.58 20.07 -2.48
CA VAL A 34 -6.85 20.49 -1.86
C VAL A 34 -6.77 21.97 -1.48
N GLU A 35 -5.70 22.36 -0.78
CA GLU A 35 -5.50 23.72 -0.27
C GLU A 35 -5.39 24.76 -1.39
N GLN A 36 -4.86 24.36 -2.56
CA GLN A 36 -4.77 25.22 -3.74
C GLN A 36 -6.07 25.29 -4.55
N GLY A 37 -7.15 24.64 -4.09
CA GLY A 37 -8.47 24.68 -4.71
C GLY A 37 -8.57 23.88 -6.00
N SER A 38 -7.68 22.91 -6.23
CA SER A 38 -7.87 21.96 -7.32
C SER A 38 -8.98 20.97 -6.94
N SER A 39 -10.12 21.08 -7.62
CA SER A 39 -11.29 20.19 -7.47
C SER A 39 -11.14 18.83 -8.18
N ASP A 40 -9.90 18.46 -8.50
CA ASP A 40 -9.57 17.24 -9.24
C ASP A 40 -9.08 16.13 -8.32
N ILE A 41 -9.36 16.22 -7.00
CA ILE A 41 -9.03 15.15 -6.06
C ILE A 41 -10.08 14.07 -6.23
N ASN A 42 -9.86 13.32 -7.31
CA ASN A 42 -10.73 12.26 -7.73
C ASN A 42 -10.67 11.17 -6.67
N LEU A 43 -11.82 10.75 -6.18
CA LEU A 43 -12.01 9.61 -5.28
C LEU A 43 -11.28 8.35 -5.78
N LEU A 44 -11.17 8.20 -7.10
CA LEU A 44 -10.39 7.14 -7.76
C LEU A 44 -8.89 7.14 -7.39
N SER A 45 -8.33 8.29 -7.00
CA SER A 45 -6.94 8.40 -6.52
C SER A 45 -6.73 7.62 -5.23
N PHE A 46 -7.75 7.56 -4.35
CA PHE A 46 -7.67 6.77 -3.12
C PHE A 46 -7.70 5.27 -3.40
N ASP A 47 -8.44 4.83 -4.41
CA ASP A 47 -8.46 3.43 -4.81
C ASP A 47 -7.10 2.97 -5.38
N VAL A 48 -6.38 3.87 -6.07
CA VAL A 48 -4.98 3.62 -6.47
C VAL A 48 -4.09 3.39 -5.24
N PHE A 49 -4.24 4.18 -4.17
CA PHE A 49 -3.48 3.96 -2.93
C PHE A 49 -3.84 2.64 -2.25
N LYS A 50 -5.14 2.31 -2.16
CA LYS A 50 -5.61 1.03 -1.62
C LYS A 50 -4.99 -0.13 -2.40
N ALA A 51 -5.00 -0.08 -3.73
CA ALA A 51 -4.41 -1.10 -4.60
C ALA A 51 -2.91 -1.25 -4.35
N LYS A 52 -2.18 -0.14 -4.35
CA LYS A 52 -0.73 -0.08 -4.11
C LYS A 52 -0.35 -0.67 -2.76
N ILE A 53 -1.07 -0.33 -1.69
CA ILE A 53 -0.81 -0.85 -0.34
C ILE A 53 -1.03 -2.36 -0.27
N LYS A 54 -2.09 -2.87 -0.91
CA LYS A 54 -2.41 -4.30 -0.96
C LYS A 54 -1.38 -5.09 -1.76
N GLU A 55 -0.93 -4.55 -2.90
CA GLU A 55 0.16 -5.15 -3.66
C GLU A 55 1.47 -5.19 -2.85
N GLN A 56 1.82 -4.09 -2.18
CA GLN A 56 3.02 -4.03 -1.35
C GLN A 56 3.01 -5.09 -0.23
N ASP A 57 1.85 -5.35 0.37
CA ASP A 57 1.67 -6.41 1.37
C ASP A 57 1.87 -7.81 0.77
N GLN A 58 1.24 -8.10 -0.37
CA GLN A 58 1.42 -9.37 -1.09
C GLN A 58 2.89 -9.61 -1.46
N GLN A 59 3.57 -8.59 -1.99
CA GLN A 59 4.99 -8.65 -2.34
C GLN A 59 5.88 -8.86 -1.12
N MET A 60 5.55 -8.23 0.02
CA MET A 60 6.28 -8.39 1.28
C MET A 60 6.17 -9.83 1.80
N ASN A 61 4.94 -10.36 1.86
CA ASN A 61 4.69 -11.73 2.30
C ASN A 61 5.42 -12.75 1.42
N ALA A 62 5.34 -12.60 0.09
CA ALA A 62 6.07 -13.46 -0.84
C ALA A 62 7.60 -13.39 -0.66
N ARG A 63 8.14 -12.20 -0.38
CA ARG A 63 9.57 -12.01 -0.09
C ARG A 63 9.98 -12.67 1.22
N ILE A 64 9.23 -12.48 2.30
CA ILE A 64 9.53 -13.09 3.60
C ILE A 64 9.54 -14.61 3.46
N ASP A 65 8.54 -15.20 2.81
CA ASP A 65 8.49 -16.64 2.53
C ASP A 65 9.72 -17.13 1.78
N CYS A 66 10.17 -16.37 0.77
CA CYS A 66 11.38 -16.71 0.02
C CYS A 66 12.63 -16.67 0.90
N LEU A 67 12.79 -15.62 1.72
CA LEU A 67 13.92 -15.48 2.63
C LEU A 67 13.98 -16.60 3.69
N ILE A 68 12.83 -17.09 4.15
CA ILE A 68 12.75 -18.24 5.06
C ILE A 68 13.18 -19.51 4.33
N ARG A 69 12.63 -19.78 3.13
CA ARG A 69 12.97 -20.99 2.34
C ARG A 69 14.44 -21.03 1.93
N GLU A 70 15.04 -19.88 1.65
CA GLU A 70 16.46 -19.76 1.29
C GLU A 70 17.39 -19.71 2.51
N HIS A 71 16.87 -19.88 3.73
CA HIS A 71 17.61 -19.78 4.99
C HIS A 71 18.38 -18.44 5.17
N LYS A 72 17.91 -17.38 4.52
CA LYS A 72 18.50 -16.02 4.63
C LYS A 72 18.06 -15.29 5.90
N ILE A 73 16.94 -15.69 6.49
CA ILE A 73 16.46 -15.23 7.80
C ILE A 73 16.02 -16.42 8.64
N THR A 74 16.03 -16.28 9.96
CA THR A 74 15.53 -17.34 10.86
C THR A 74 13.99 -17.36 10.86
N PRO A 75 13.35 -18.48 11.20
CA PRO A 75 11.88 -18.55 11.34
C PRO A 75 11.32 -17.53 12.34
N GLU A 76 12.05 -17.24 13.42
CA GLU A 76 11.66 -16.24 14.42
C GLU A 76 11.68 -14.83 13.82
N ALA A 77 12.74 -14.49 13.07
CA ALA A 77 12.83 -13.22 12.36
C ALA A 77 11.76 -13.09 11.26
N GLY A 78 11.46 -14.19 10.57
CA GLY A 78 10.36 -14.27 9.60
C GLY A 78 9.01 -13.98 10.24
N THR A 79 8.70 -14.63 11.37
CA THR A 79 7.46 -14.39 12.13
C THR A 79 7.36 -12.93 12.60
N SER A 80 8.44 -12.34 13.11
CA SER A 80 8.46 -10.92 13.48
C SER A 80 8.20 -10.00 12.28
N LEU A 81 8.83 -10.27 11.13
CA LEU A 81 8.61 -9.49 9.91
C LEU A 81 7.17 -9.60 9.41
N ILE A 82 6.58 -10.79 9.42
CA ILE A 82 5.16 -10.98 9.04
C ILE A 82 4.28 -10.13 9.94
N ASN A 83 4.40 -10.26 11.27
CA ASN A 83 3.61 -9.50 12.22
C ASN A 83 3.75 -7.99 12.01
N ASP A 84 4.99 -7.49 11.93
CA ASP A 84 5.26 -6.06 11.76
C ASP A 84 4.76 -5.55 10.40
N SER A 85 4.86 -6.36 9.34
CA SER A 85 4.32 -6.01 8.02
C SER A 85 2.80 -5.95 7.99
N THR A 86 2.11 -6.86 8.71
CA THR A 86 0.65 -6.82 8.88
C THR A 86 0.23 -5.57 9.65
N TYR A 87 0.90 -5.25 10.76
CA TYR A 87 0.64 -3.98 11.47
C TYR A 87 0.86 -2.78 10.56
N MET A 88 1.88 -2.82 9.70
CA MET A 88 2.13 -1.73 8.77
C MET A 88 1.05 -1.59 7.69
N TYR A 89 0.59 -2.69 7.14
CA TYR A 89 -0.52 -2.69 6.19
C TYR A 89 -1.74 -2.00 6.78
N GLU A 90 -2.12 -2.36 8.02
CA GLU A 90 -3.24 -1.75 8.72
C GLU A 90 -3.03 -0.25 8.99
N ILE A 91 -1.82 0.17 9.38
CA ILE A 91 -1.49 1.60 9.55
C ILE A 91 -1.67 2.36 8.23
N LYS A 92 -1.10 1.84 7.12
CA LYS A 92 -1.21 2.47 5.80
C LYS A 92 -2.67 2.56 5.35
N LYS A 93 -3.44 1.49 5.55
CA LYS A 93 -4.89 1.45 5.25
C LYS A 93 -5.65 2.53 6.01
N HIS A 94 -5.44 2.65 7.32
CA HIS A 94 -6.12 3.67 8.13
C HIS A 94 -5.71 5.09 7.75
N LEU A 95 -4.44 5.33 7.38
CA LEU A 95 -3.98 6.64 6.90
C LEU A 95 -4.69 7.05 5.60
N VAL A 96 -4.83 6.12 4.65
CA VAL A 96 -5.55 6.39 3.40
C VAL A 96 -7.04 6.64 3.67
N MET A 97 -7.69 5.83 4.51
CA MET A 97 -9.10 6.04 4.87
C MET A 97 -9.34 7.38 5.58
N MET A 98 -8.41 7.79 6.44
CA MET A 98 -8.45 9.09 7.11
C MET A 98 -8.33 10.23 6.09
N ALA A 99 -7.36 10.15 5.19
CA ALA A 99 -7.18 11.16 4.14
C ALA A 99 -8.39 11.23 3.21
N GLU A 100 -8.91 10.10 2.76
CA GLU A 100 -10.15 9.99 1.99
C GLU A 100 -11.29 10.68 2.73
N THR A 101 -11.51 10.36 4.01
CA THR A 101 -12.58 10.97 4.81
C THR A 101 -12.44 12.50 4.94
N LEU A 102 -11.23 13.00 5.22
CA LEU A 102 -11.00 14.42 5.44
C LEU A 102 -11.13 15.25 4.15
N PHE A 103 -10.60 14.74 3.03
CA PHE A 103 -10.53 15.49 1.78
C PHE A 103 -11.80 15.34 0.94
N VAL A 104 -12.42 14.17 0.94
CA VAL A 104 -13.65 13.89 0.18
C VAL A 104 -14.86 14.60 0.80
N GLN A 105 -14.89 14.81 2.12
CA GLN A 105 -15.94 15.62 2.76
C GLN A 105 -15.83 17.12 2.45
N GLN A 106 -14.66 17.59 2.01
CA GLN A 106 -14.45 18.98 1.63
C GLN A 106 -15.03 19.29 0.23
N GLU A 107 -15.22 18.27 -0.61
CA GLU A 107 -15.93 18.36 -1.88
C GLU A 107 -17.42 17.98 -1.71
N GLU A 108 -18.29 18.94 -1.40
CA GLU A 108 -19.75 18.73 -1.28
C GLU A 108 -20.45 18.20 -2.57
N LYS A 109 -19.72 17.95 -3.67
CA LYS A 109 -20.28 17.54 -4.97
C LYS A 109 -19.61 16.31 -5.58
N ILE A 110 -19.51 15.21 -4.84
CA ILE A 110 -19.27 13.90 -5.48
C ILE A 110 -20.52 13.51 -6.26
N SER A 111 -20.40 13.41 -7.58
CA SER A 111 -21.49 12.94 -8.45
C SER A 111 -21.85 11.49 -8.13
N GLN A 112 -23.13 11.11 -8.28
CA GLN A 112 -23.55 9.70 -8.16
C GLN A 112 -22.72 8.77 -9.07
N ALA A 113 -22.38 9.24 -10.27
CA ALA A 113 -21.53 8.49 -11.21
C ALA A 113 -20.12 8.21 -10.66
N GLN A 114 -19.54 9.11 -9.84
CA GLN A 114 -18.23 8.86 -9.22
C GLN A 114 -18.31 7.85 -8.08
N ARG A 115 -19.45 7.78 -7.37
CA ARG A 115 -19.64 6.79 -6.30
C ARG A 115 -19.78 5.37 -6.85
N GLU A 116 -20.39 5.23 -8.03
CA GLU A 116 -20.53 3.94 -8.72
C GLU A 116 -19.19 3.40 -9.25
N LEU A 117 -18.15 4.24 -9.34
CA LEU A 117 -16.82 3.85 -9.82
C LEU A 117 -15.82 3.52 -8.70
N ILE A 118 -16.22 3.63 -7.43
CA ILE A 118 -15.38 3.25 -6.29
C ILE A 118 -15.20 1.74 -6.29
N LEU A 119 -13.96 1.28 -6.21
CA LEU A 119 -13.67 -0.14 -6.17
C LEU A 119 -13.90 -0.72 -4.77
N ASP A 120 -14.62 -1.83 -4.71
CA ASP A 120 -14.66 -2.64 -3.49
C ASP A 120 -13.39 -3.51 -3.31
N ASP A 121 -13.26 -4.15 -2.14
CA ASP A 121 -12.08 -4.95 -1.80
C ASP A 121 -11.81 -6.12 -2.75
N ASN A 122 -12.85 -6.69 -3.39
CA ASN A 122 -12.75 -7.78 -4.35
C ASN A 122 -12.39 -7.25 -5.74
N GLU A 123 -13.01 -6.15 -6.17
CA GLU A 123 -12.69 -5.48 -7.42
C GLU A 123 -11.24 -5.01 -7.44
N LEU A 124 -10.75 -4.49 -6.31
CA LEU A 124 -9.35 -4.13 -6.13
C LEU A 124 -8.39 -5.31 -6.33
N VAL A 125 -8.75 -6.49 -5.80
CA VAL A 125 -7.97 -7.73 -6.01
C VAL A 125 -7.94 -8.10 -7.48
N ASN A 126 -9.08 -8.05 -8.16
CA ASN A 126 -9.17 -8.36 -9.58
C ASN A 126 -8.28 -7.43 -10.42
N VAL A 127 -8.24 -6.14 -10.11
CA VAL A 127 -7.37 -5.16 -10.78
C VAL A 127 -5.89 -5.51 -10.59
N ILE A 128 -5.49 -5.82 -9.35
CA ILE A 128 -4.11 -6.21 -9.03
C ILE A 128 -3.73 -7.48 -9.79
N GLU A 129 -4.55 -8.53 -9.72
CA GLU A 129 -4.28 -9.81 -10.38
C GLU A 129 -4.23 -9.71 -11.91
N THR A 130 -5.11 -8.90 -12.50
CA THR A 130 -5.12 -8.68 -13.96
C THR A 130 -3.84 -8.00 -14.40
N ARG A 131 -3.41 -6.95 -13.68
CA ARG A 131 -2.15 -6.26 -13.97
C ARG A 131 -0.94 -7.19 -13.84
N ASP A 132 -0.94 -8.06 -12.85
CA ASP A 132 0.13 -9.04 -12.62
C ASP A 132 0.24 -10.07 -13.76
N LYS A 133 -0.91 -10.47 -14.34
CA LYS A 133 -0.97 -11.35 -15.51
C LYS A 133 -0.47 -10.66 -16.77
N ASP A 134 -0.82 -9.39 -16.97
CA ASP A 134 -0.36 -8.60 -18.11
C ASP A 134 1.17 -8.41 -18.09
N LEU A 135 1.75 -8.11 -16.92
CA LEU A 135 3.21 -7.99 -16.76
C LEU A 135 3.94 -9.31 -17.04
N LYS A 136 3.36 -10.46 -16.63
CA LYS A 136 3.93 -11.80 -16.87
C LYS A 136 3.68 -12.31 -18.30
N GLY A 137 2.68 -11.78 -18.99
CA GLY A 137 2.32 -12.14 -20.37
C GLY A 137 3.22 -11.52 -21.44
N VAL A 138 4.01 -10.51 -21.07
CA VAL A 138 4.95 -9.81 -21.98
C VAL A 138 6.32 -10.52 -22.07
N GLU A 139 6.60 -11.52 -21.23
CA GLU A 139 7.87 -12.28 -21.23
C GLU A 139 7.87 -13.55 -22.12
N LYS A 140 7.02 -13.66 -23.14
CA LYS A 140 7.04 -14.78 -24.10
C LYS A 140 7.47 -14.40 -25.51
#